data_AF-A0A969D8J8-F1
#
_entry.id   AF-A0A969D8J8-F1
#
_cell.length_a   1.000
_cell.length_b   1.000
_cell.length_c   1.000
_cell.angle_alpha   90.00
_cell.angle_beta   90.00
_cell.angle_gamma   90.00
#
_symmetry.space_group_name_H-M   'P 1'
#
loop_
_entity.id
_entity.type
_entity.pdbx_description
1 polymer ?
#
loop_
_entity_poly.entity_id
_entity_poly.type
_entity_poly.pdbx_seq_one_letter_code
_entity_poly.pdbx_strand_id
1 'polypeptide(L)'
;ASPDRRMTAAALKQSIVLRGKSRQVQPEDFKDFDLILAMDRQNYADLQAMNPDPAYVSKIRLICDYCTEYTDREVPDPYYGGTSGFSYVIDLLQDACHGLLENLKKPKLTQGR
;
A
#
# COMPACT_ATOMS: atom_id res chain seq x y z
N ALA A 1 13.70 -10.66 -3.97
CA ALA A 1 14.53 -10.45 -2.75
C ALA A 1 13.70 -10.72 -1.48
N SER A 2 14.33 -11.13 -0.37
CA SER A 2 13.64 -11.24 0.93
C SER A 2 13.45 -9.85 1.57
N PRO A 3 12.48 -9.67 2.49
CA PRO A 3 12.26 -8.39 3.18
C PRO A 3 13.52 -7.88 3.92
N ASP A 4 13.69 -6.56 4.00
CA ASP A 4 14.76 -5.94 4.78
C ASP A 4 14.66 -6.35 6.27
N ARG A 5 15.80 -6.64 6.90
CA ARG A 5 15.85 -7.12 8.29
C ARG A 5 15.32 -6.08 9.29
N ARG A 6 15.55 -4.80 9.06
CA ARG A 6 15.07 -3.70 9.91
C ARG A 6 13.55 -3.56 9.82
N MET A 7 13.01 -3.69 8.61
CA MET A 7 11.56 -3.73 8.40
C MET A 7 10.93 -4.94 9.07
N THR A 8 11.57 -6.11 8.96
CA THR A 8 11.15 -7.33 9.66
C THR A 8 11.15 -7.16 11.17
N ALA A 9 12.20 -6.52 11.73
CA ALA A 9 12.29 -6.26 13.16
C ALA A 9 11.23 -5.25 13.64
N ALA A 10 10.92 -4.23 12.85
CA ALA A 10 9.86 -3.27 13.17
C ALA A 10 8.47 -3.93 13.16
N ALA A 11 8.16 -4.71 12.11
CA ALA A 11 6.91 -5.45 12.00
C ALA A 11 6.72 -6.45 13.15
N LEU A 12 7.80 -7.13 13.58
CA LEU A 12 7.73 -8.10 14.67
C LEU A 12 7.37 -7.47 16.01
N LYS A 13 7.72 -6.20 16.26
CA LYS A 13 7.29 -5.47 17.48
C LYS A 13 5.77 -5.33 17.56
N GLN A 14 5.11 -5.34 16.40
CA GLN A 14 3.65 -5.29 16.25
C GLN A 14 3.06 -6.70 16.04
N SER A 15 3.82 -7.75 16.37
CA SER A 15 3.44 -9.16 16.18
C SER A 15 3.15 -9.57 14.73
N ILE A 16 3.69 -8.83 13.76
CA ILE A 16 3.56 -9.13 12.32
C ILE A 16 4.79 -9.87 11.82
N VAL A 17 4.58 -11.04 11.22
CA VAL A 17 5.65 -11.81 10.56
C VAL A 17 5.62 -11.54 9.06
N LEU A 18 6.57 -10.75 8.56
CA LEU A 18 6.71 -10.51 7.13
C LEU A 18 7.17 -11.77 6.41
N ARG A 19 6.36 -12.23 5.45
CA ARG A 19 6.65 -13.38 4.58
C ARG A 19 6.61 -12.94 3.12
N GLY A 20 7.28 -13.70 2.27
CA GLY A 20 7.23 -13.52 0.82
C GLY A 20 8.55 -13.06 0.19
N LYS A 21 8.50 -12.85 -1.11
CA LYS A 21 9.62 -12.40 -1.94
C LYS A 21 9.16 -11.26 -2.81
N SER A 22 9.99 -10.23 -2.94
CA SER A 22 9.79 -9.18 -3.94
C SER A 22 9.75 -9.80 -5.34
N ARG A 23 8.75 -9.38 -6.12
CA ARG A 23 8.56 -9.63 -7.55
C ARG A 23 8.26 -8.31 -8.24
N GLN A 24 8.52 -8.23 -9.54
CA GLN A 24 8.06 -7.09 -10.34
C GLN A 24 6.55 -7.19 -10.60
N VAL A 25 5.92 -6.02 -10.75
CA VAL A 25 4.54 -5.90 -11.25
C VAL A 25 4.55 -6.27 -12.74
N GLN A 26 3.53 -7.00 -13.17
CA GLN A 26 3.33 -7.44 -14.54
C GLN A 26 1.99 -6.89 -15.06
N PRO A 27 1.82 -6.71 -16.39
CA PRO A 27 0.56 -6.26 -16.97
C PRO A 27 -0.66 -7.12 -16.57
N GLU A 28 -0.46 -8.42 -16.34
CA GLU A 28 -1.51 -9.33 -15.91
C GLU A 28 -2.05 -9.00 -14.50
N ASP A 29 -1.23 -8.38 -13.64
CA ASP A 29 -1.66 -7.98 -12.30
C ASP A 29 -2.85 -6.99 -12.34
N PHE A 30 -2.89 -6.09 -13.32
CA PHE A 30 -3.99 -5.12 -13.46
C PHE A 30 -5.34 -5.78 -13.78
N LYS A 31 -5.28 -6.96 -14.40
CA LYS A 31 -6.45 -7.80 -14.66
C LYS A 31 -6.81 -8.62 -13.42
N ASP A 32 -5.82 -9.24 -12.79
CA ASP A 32 -6.02 -10.24 -11.73
C ASP A 32 -6.41 -9.63 -10.38
N PHE A 33 -6.00 -8.39 -10.09
CA PHE A 33 -6.32 -7.71 -8.84
C PHE A 33 -7.47 -6.70 -8.99
N ASP A 34 -8.33 -6.63 -7.97
CA ASP A 34 -9.43 -5.65 -7.88
C ASP A 34 -8.95 -4.27 -7.41
N LEU A 35 -7.85 -4.22 -6.66
CA LEU A 35 -7.27 -3.03 -6.06
C LEU A 35 -5.75 -3.18 -6.01
N ILE A 36 -5.04 -2.16 -6.48
CA ILE A 36 -3.57 -2.07 -6.47
C ILE A 36 -3.19 -0.85 -5.65
N LEU A 37 -2.42 -1.06 -4.57
CA LEU A 37 -2.09 -0.03 -3.60
C LEU A 37 -0.62 0.38 -3.74
N ALA A 38 -0.40 1.60 -4.21
CA ALA A 38 0.91 2.23 -4.30
C ALA A 38 1.35 2.78 -2.93
N MET A 39 2.62 2.59 -2.58
CA MET A 39 3.17 3.09 -1.31
C MET A 39 3.43 4.60 -1.37
N ASP A 40 3.91 5.09 -2.51
CA ASP A 40 4.21 6.51 -2.72
C ASP A 40 3.75 6.99 -4.12
N ARG A 41 3.92 8.30 -4.37
CA ARG A 41 3.52 8.90 -5.65
C ARG A 41 4.34 8.43 -6.84
N GLN A 42 5.60 8.03 -6.64
CA GLN A 42 6.43 7.52 -7.72
C GLN A 42 5.92 6.15 -8.17
N ASN A 43 5.67 5.25 -7.23
CA ASN A 43 5.04 3.96 -7.50
C ASN A 43 3.68 4.12 -8.16
N TYR A 44 2.88 5.10 -7.72
CA TYR A 44 1.59 5.41 -8.35
C TYR A 44 1.75 5.87 -9.81
N ALA A 45 2.70 6.76 -10.08
CA ALA A 45 3.00 7.20 -11.44
C ALA A 45 3.51 6.06 -12.33
N ASP A 46 4.41 5.21 -11.80
CA ASP A 46 4.96 4.07 -12.51
C ASP A 46 3.87 3.04 -12.84
N LEU A 47 2.98 2.74 -11.89
CA LEU A 47 1.83 1.85 -12.10
C LEU A 47 0.88 2.39 -13.16
N GLN A 48 0.60 3.70 -13.16
CA GLN A 48 -0.22 4.31 -14.21
C GLN A 48 0.46 4.26 -15.57
N ALA A 49 1.78 4.42 -15.65
CA ALA A 49 2.54 4.32 -16.90
C ALA A 49 2.60 2.88 -17.44
N MET A 50 2.64 1.88 -16.54
CA MET A 50 2.60 0.46 -16.89
C MET A 50 1.20 -0.07 -17.21
N ASN A 51 0.16 0.67 -16.83
CA ASN A 51 -1.22 0.24 -16.98
C ASN A 51 -1.58 0.02 -18.46
N PRO A 52 -1.96 -1.21 -18.88
CA PRO A 52 -2.23 -1.52 -20.27
C PRO A 52 -3.60 -1.01 -20.76
N ASP A 53 -4.53 -0.68 -19.85
CA ASP A 53 -5.90 -0.29 -20.20
C ASP A 53 -6.43 0.83 -19.27
N PRO A 54 -6.90 1.97 -19.82
CA PRO A 54 -7.53 3.03 -19.03
C PRO A 54 -8.63 2.57 -18.07
N ALA A 55 -9.32 1.46 -18.35
CA ALA A 55 -10.33 0.88 -17.47
C ALA A 55 -9.79 0.50 -16.08
N TYR A 56 -8.49 0.14 -15.98
CA TYR A 56 -7.88 -0.26 -14.72
C TYR A 56 -7.38 0.90 -13.86
N VAL A 57 -7.35 2.14 -14.37
CA VAL A 57 -6.87 3.32 -13.62
C VAL A 57 -7.60 3.47 -12.29
N SER A 58 -8.91 3.19 -12.27
CA SER A 58 -9.74 3.29 -11.06
C SER A 58 -9.34 2.32 -9.94
N LYS A 59 -8.61 1.25 -10.25
CA LYS A 59 -8.12 0.24 -9.30
C LYS A 59 -6.81 0.65 -8.63
N ILE A 60 -6.07 1.62 -9.18
CA ILE A 60 -4.78 2.05 -8.65
C ILE A 60 -5.03 3.17 -7.64
N ARG A 61 -4.60 2.98 -6.39
CA ARG A 61 -4.79 3.96 -5.31
C ARG A 61 -3.53 4.08 -4.46
N LEU A 62 -3.37 5.20 -3.75
CA LEU A 62 -2.33 5.33 -2.74
C LEU A 62 -2.80 4.65 -1.45
N ILE A 63 -1.91 3.92 -0.77
CA ILE A 63 -2.24 3.29 0.51
C ILE A 63 -2.62 4.34 1.55
N CYS A 64 -1.95 5.51 1.54
CA CYS A 64 -2.22 6.60 2.47
C CYS A 64 -3.58 7.29 2.25
N ASP A 65 -4.27 7.06 1.13
CA ASP A 65 -5.66 7.53 0.95
C ASP A 65 -6.62 6.91 1.99
N TYR A 66 -6.18 5.82 2.63
CA TYR A 66 -6.96 5.07 3.62
C TYR A 66 -6.51 5.32 5.06
N CYS A 67 -5.53 6.19 5.30
CA CYS A 67 -5.16 6.60 6.66
C CYS A 67 -6.32 7.33 7.33
N THR A 68 -6.51 7.10 8.63
CA THR A 68 -7.55 7.74 9.44
C THR A 68 -6.99 8.55 10.59
N GLU A 69 -5.83 8.16 11.11
CA GLU A 69 -5.12 8.85 12.20
C GLU A 69 -3.93 9.66 11.66
N TYR A 70 -3.25 9.14 10.64
CA TYR A 70 -2.11 9.80 10.00
C TYR A 70 -2.57 10.72 8.86
N THR A 71 -1.84 11.82 8.65
CA THR A 71 -2.14 12.82 7.61
C THR A 71 -1.19 12.77 6.42
N ASP A 72 -0.25 11.83 6.46
CA ASP A 72 0.70 11.54 5.40
C ASP A 72 -0.04 11.23 4.09
N ARG A 73 0.53 11.69 2.97
CA ARG A 73 -0.04 11.48 1.63
C ARG A 73 0.65 10.38 0.85
N GLU A 74 1.77 9.89 1.36
CA GLU A 74 2.59 8.82 0.82
C GLU A 74 3.39 8.19 1.97
N VAL A 75 3.77 6.93 1.82
CA VAL A 75 4.61 6.24 2.79
C VAL A 75 6.04 6.78 2.62
N PRO A 76 6.64 7.38 3.66
CA PRO A 76 7.99 7.90 3.56
C PRO A 76 8.99 6.75 3.45
N ASP A 77 10.12 7.02 2.79
CA ASP A 77 11.23 6.07 2.76
C ASP A 77 11.80 5.90 4.20
N PRO A 78 11.81 4.67 4.75
CA PRO A 78 12.22 4.42 6.13
C PRO A 78 13.72 4.65 6.38
N TYR A 79 14.56 4.71 5.33
CA TYR A 79 16.01 4.82 5.48
C TYR A 79 16.48 6.21 5.91
N TYR A 80 15.67 7.26 5.71
CA TYR A 80 16.00 8.62 6.12
C TYR A 80 15.73 8.88 7.62
N GLY A 81 14.95 8.03 8.28
CA GLY A 81 14.54 8.20 9.68
C GLY A 81 15.33 7.37 10.70
N GLY A 82 16.45 6.76 10.32
CA GLY A 82 17.18 5.85 11.21
C GLY A 82 16.34 4.62 11.62
N THR A 83 16.51 4.12 12.84
CA THR A 83 15.75 2.94 13.32
C THR A 83 14.27 3.25 13.61
N SER A 84 13.91 4.51 13.90
CA SER A 84 12.52 4.92 14.12
C SER A 84 11.71 5.03 12.82
N GLY A 85 12.36 5.30 11.69
CA GLY A 85 11.69 5.37 10.38
C GLY A 85 10.96 4.08 10.00
N PHE A 86 11.54 2.92 10.31
CA PHE A 86 10.88 1.62 10.07
C PHE A 86 9.65 1.41 10.94
N SER A 87 9.72 1.76 12.22
CA SER A 87 8.55 1.67 13.11
C SER A 87 7.44 2.60 12.62
N TYR A 88 7.79 3.84 12.24
CA TYR A 88 6.84 4.81 11.72
C TYR A 88 6.10 4.30 10.49
N VAL A 89 6.83 3.72 9.51
CA VAL A 89 6.21 3.11 8.32
C VAL A 89 5.26 1.97 8.70
N ILE A 90 5.61 1.12 9.66
CA ILE A 90 4.74 0.04 10.13
C ILE A 90 3.47 0.58 10.80
N ASP A 91 3.58 1.62 11.61
CA ASP A 91 2.43 2.22 12.30
C ASP A 91 1.50 2.92 11.30
N LEU A 92 2.07 3.67 10.34
CA LEU A 92 1.33 4.28 9.23
C LEU A 92 0.59 3.24 8.38
N LEU A 93 1.26 2.13 8.03
CA LEU A 93 0.64 1.06 7.27
C LEU A 93 -0.48 0.35 8.05
N GLN A 94 -0.38 0.27 9.38
CA GLN A 94 -1.45 -0.30 10.20
C GLN A 94 -2.71 0.58 10.20
N ASP A 95 -2.55 1.89 10.38
CA ASP A 95 -3.67 2.84 10.26
C ASP A 95 -4.32 2.74 8.88
N ALA A 96 -3.52 2.80 7.82
CA ALA A 96 -4.02 2.67 6.45
C ALA A 96 -4.74 1.35 6.19
N CYS A 97 -4.20 0.22 6.68
CA CYS A 97 -4.86 -1.08 6.56
C CYS A 97 -6.20 -1.13 7.31
N HIS A 98 -6.27 -0.49 8.48
CA HIS A 98 -7.50 -0.40 9.26
C HIS A 98 -8.56 0.41 8.51
N GLY A 99 -8.21 1.62 8.06
CA GLY A 99 -9.13 2.46 7.29
C GLY A 99 -9.54 1.85 5.96
N LEU A 100 -8.64 1.10 5.30
CA LEU A 100 -8.97 0.33 4.10
C LEU A 100 -10.01 -0.75 4.40
N LEU A 101 -9.83 -1.52 5.48
CA LEU A 101 -10.78 -2.55 5.87
C LEU A 101 -12.17 -1.97 6.14
N GLU A 102 -12.24 -0.84 6.84
CA GLU A 102 -13.51 -0.13 7.08
C GLU A 102 -14.12 0.43 5.78
N ASN A 103 -13.29 0.87 4.83
CA ASN A 103 -13.75 1.27 3.50
C ASN A 103 -14.38 0.10 2.73
N LEU A 104 -13.73 -1.07 2.76
CA LEU A 104 -14.19 -2.28 2.05
C LEU A 104 -15.44 -2.90 2.65
N LYS A 105 -15.65 -2.77 3.97
CA LYS A 105 -16.86 -3.23 4.67
C LYS A 105 -18.09 -2.39 4.34
N LYS A 106 -17.92 -1.13 3.94
CA LYS A 106 -19.05 -0.29 3.56
C LYS A 106 -19.74 -0.89 2.34
N PRO A 107 -21.08 -1.06 2.36
CA PRO A 107 -21.78 -1.51 1.18
C PRO A 107 -21.46 -0.53 0.05
N LYS A 108 -20.96 -1.06 -1.08
CA LYS A 108 -20.82 -0.27 -2.30
C LYS A 108 -22.22 0.24 -2.59
N LEU A 109 -22.47 1.53 -2.32
CA LEU A 109 -23.69 2.20 -2.76
C LEU A 109 -23.71 1.99 -4.27
N THR A 110 -24.58 1.10 -4.74
CA THR A 110 -24.85 0.93 -6.16
C THR A 110 -25.25 2.31 -6.67
N GLN A 111 -24.34 3.01 -7.34
CA GLN A 111 -24.71 4.15 -8.15
C GLN A 111 -25.61 3.59 -9.24
N GLY A 112 -26.90 3.91 -9.13
CA GLY A 112 -27.91 3.54 -10.11
C GLY A 112 -27.47 3.97 -11.50
N ARG A 113 -27.76 3.09 -12.45
CA ARG A 113 -27.74 3.36 -13.89
C ARG A 113 -28.48 4.64 -14.25
#